data_AF-A0A0G1W1R6-F1
#
_entry.id   AF-A0A0G1W1R6-F1
#
_cell.length_a   1.000
_cell.length_b   1.000
_cell.length_c   1.000
_cell.angle_alpha   90.00
_cell.angle_beta   90.00
_cell.angle_gamma   90.00
#
_symmetry.space_group_name_H-M   'P 1'
#
loop_
_entity.id
_entity.type
_entity.pdbx_description
1 polymer ?
#
loop_
_entity_poly.entity_id
_entity_poly.type
_entity_poly.pdbx_seq_one_letter_code
_entity_poly.pdbx_strand_id
1 'polypeptide(L)' 'MADIKRDLNILTSRDEICAYLGVGKDLFNKFLALKMPVICIDSRWYGHRENIDAWWKILTSKQRPELIKNTLPNT' A
#
# COMPACT_ATOMS: atom_id res chain seq x y z
N MET A 1 8.72 -23.75 -23.74
CA MET A 1 7.71 -23.09 -22.87
C MET A 1 8.44 -22.05 -22.05
N ALA A 2 8.12 -20.76 -22.21
CA ALA A 2 8.74 -19.70 -21.42
C ALA A 2 8.21 -19.81 -19.98
N ASP A 3 9.12 -20.07 -19.04
CA ASP A 3 8.86 -20.00 -17.61
C ASP A 3 8.59 -18.53 -17.29
N ILE A 4 7.30 -18.15 -17.27
CA ILE A 4 6.89 -16.82 -16.84
C ILE A 4 7.23 -16.77 -15.37
N LYS A 5 8.42 -16.22 -15.05
CA LYS A 5 8.79 -15.80 -13.71
C LYS A 5 7.59 -15.03 -13.16
N ARG A 6 6.82 -15.67 -12.29
CA ARG A 6 5.80 -14.98 -11.52
C ARG A 6 6.59 -14.03 -10.65
N ASP A 7 6.57 -12.75 -11.01
CA ASP A 7 7.06 -11.70 -10.15
C ASP A 7 6.26 -11.80 -8.85
N LEU A 8 6.85 -12.45 -7.84
CA LEU A 8 6.25 -12.71 -6.52
C LEU A 8 5.87 -11.40 -5.80
N ASN A 9 6.23 -10.26 -6.40
CA ASN A 9 6.00 -8.90 -5.95
C ASN A 9 4.66 -8.32 -6.42
N ILE A 10 3.92 -8.98 -7.31
CA ILE A 10 2.61 -8.50 -7.78
C ILE A 10 1.51 -9.28 -7.05
N LEU A 11 0.67 -8.53 -6.34
CA LEU A 11 -0.56 -9.03 -5.77
C LEU A 11 -1.65 -8.91 -6.84
N THR A 12 -2.37 -10.00 -7.10
CA THR A 12 -3.26 -10.14 -8.28
C THR A 12 -4.73 -10.27 -7.92
N SER A 13 -5.07 -10.18 -6.64
CA SER A 13 -6.44 -10.27 -6.16
C SER A 13 -6.66 -9.41 -4.92
N ARG A 14 -7.89 -8.92 -4.76
CA ARG A 14 -8.30 -8.17 -3.57
C ARG A 14 -8.02 -8.95 -2.28
N ASP A 15 -8.31 -10.24 -2.28
CA ASP A 15 -8.11 -11.10 -1.11
C ASP A 15 -6.63 -11.24 -0.76
N GLU A 16 -5.77 -11.38 -1.78
CA GLU A 16 -4.32 -11.43 -1.64
C GLU A 16 -3.75 -10.12 -1.08
N ILE A 17 -4.27 -8.97 -1.54
CA ILE A 17 -3.88 -7.65 -1.01
C ILE A 17 -4.34 -7.47 0.43
N CYS A 18 -5.56 -7.91 0.76
CA CYS A 18 -6.09 -7.87 2.12
C CYS A 18 -5.27 -8.77 3.06
N ALA A 19 -4.95 -9.99 2.62
CA ALA A 19 -4.12 -10.93 3.36
C ALA A 19 -2.70 -10.39 3.57
N TYR A 20 -2.11 -9.78 2.54
CA TYR A 20 -0.78 -9.15 2.63
C TYR A 20 -0.74 -8.01 3.64
N LEU A 21 -1.77 -7.15 3.66
CA LEU A 21 -1.89 -6.05 4.60
C LEU A 21 -2.42 -6.47 5.98
N GLY A 22 -2.90 -7.72 6.13
CA GLY A 22 -3.55 -8.21 7.35
C GLY A 22 -4.86 -7.49 7.69
N VAL A 23 -5.57 -6.95 6.70
CA VAL A 23 -6.79 -6.15 6.90
C VAL A 23 -8.05 -6.80 6.36
N GLY A 24 -9.19 -6.47 6.96
CA GLY A 24 -10.50 -6.89 6.48
C GLY A 24 -10.94 -6.15 5.21
N LYS A 25 -11.94 -6.71 4.52
CA LYS A 25 -12.53 -6.16 3.28
C LYS A 25 -13.07 -4.74 3.43
N ASP A 26 -13.54 -4.37 4.63
CA ASP A 26 -14.04 -3.02 4.95
C ASP A 26 -12.92 -1.97 4.91
N LEU A 27 -11.76 -2.31 5.50
CA LEU A 27 -10.56 -1.48 5.50
C LEU A 27 -9.99 -1.31 4.10
N PHE A 28 -10.05 -2.35 3.26
CA PHE A 28 -9.64 -2.25 1.85
C PHE A 28 -10.40 -1.14 1.11
N ASN A 29 -11.72 -1.03 1.29
CA ASN A 29 -12.51 0.03 0.66
C ASN A 29 -12.11 1.42 1.19
N LYS A 30 -11.79 1.53 2.48
CA LYS A 30 -11.25 2.78 3.07
C LYS A 30 -9.88 3.13 2.50
N PHE A 31 -9.02 2.14 2.25
CA PHE A 31 -7.71 2.34 1.65
C PHE A 31 -7.80 2.77 0.19
N LEU A 32 -8.76 2.24 -0.57
CA LEU A 32 -9.08 2.75 -1.90
C LEU A 32 -9.48 4.23 -1.86
N ALA A 33 -10.31 4.64 -0.90
CA ALA A 33 -10.67 6.05 -0.71
C ALA A 33 -9.46 6.93 -0.33
N LEU A 34 -8.46 6.36 0.35
CA LEU A 34 -7.18 6.98 0.69
C LEU A 34 -6.12 6.92 -0.43
N LYS A 35 -6.55 6.62 -1.67
CA LYS A 35 -5.69 6.52 -2.86
C LYS A 35 -4.56 5.49 -2.73
N MET A 36 -4.87 4.32 -2.18
CA MET A 36 -3.95 3.18 -2.20
C MET A 36 -3.53 2.85 -3.65
N PRO A 37 -2.23 2.57 -3.91
CA PRO A 37 -1.70 2.37 -5.26
C PRO A 37 -2.00 0.96 -5.79
N VAL A 38 -3.27 0.70 -6.06
CA VAL A 38 -3.77 -0.52 -6.69
C VAL A 38 -4.61 -0.16 -7.91
N ILE A 39 -4.63 -1.04 -8.92
CA ILE A 39 -5.40 -0.86 -10.14
C ILE A 39 -6.42 -1.98 -10.30
N CYS A 40 -7.62 -1.65 -10.76
CA CYS A 40 -8.63 -2.64 -11.13
C CYS A 40 -8.62 -2.82 -12.65
N ILE A 41 -8.36 -4.05 -13.12
CA ILE A 41 -8.38 -4.43 -14.53
C ILE A 41 -9.29 -5.65 -14.64
N ASP A 42 -10.33 -5.58 -15.47
CA ASP A 42 -11.26 -6.69 -15.74
C ASP A 42 -11.85 -7.32 -14.45
N SER A 43 -12.31 -6.46 -13.52
CA SER A 43 -12.83 -6.87 -12.20
C SER A 43 -11.83 -7.53 -11.25
N ARG A 44 -10.54 -7.54 -11.60
CA ARG A 44 -9.44 -8.00 -10.73
C ARG A 44 -8.59 -6.84 -10.26
N TRP A 45 -8.14 -6.93 -9.00
CA TRP A 45 -7.29 -5.92 -8.39
C TRP A 45 -5.84 -6.35 -8.46
N TYR A 46 -4.99 -5.45 -8.95
CA TYR A 46 -3.56 -5.64 -9.08
C TYR A 46 -2.82 -4.57 -8.29
N GLY A 47 -1.74 -4.95 -7.63
CA GLY A 47 -0.90 -4.02 -6.89
C GLY A 47 0.48 -4.58 -6.63
N HIS A 48 1.50 -3.76 -6.78
CA HIS A 48 2.85 -4.15 -6.40
C HIS A 48 3.01 -4.02 -4.88
N ARG A 49 3.63 -5.04 -4.26
CA ARG A 49 3.92 -5.06 -2.82
C ARG A 49 4.72 -3.83 -2.39
N GLU A 50 5.75 -3.46 -3.16
CA GLU A 50 6.59 -2.29 -2.88
C GLU A 50 5.79 -0.97 -2.88
N ASN A 51 4.88 -0.80 -3.83
CA ASN A 51 4.05 0.41 -3.88
C ASN A 51 3.09 0.49 -2.69
N ILE A 52 2.48 -0.65 -2.34
CA ILE A 52 1.57 -0.74 -1.20
C ILE A 52 2.34 -0.48 0.10
N ASP A 53 3.54 -1.04 0.26
CA ASP A 53 4.40 -0.83 1.43
C ASP A 53 4.84 0.63 1.55
N ALA A 54 5.32 1.23 0.46
CA ALA A 54 5.70 2.64 0.42
C ALA A 54 4.52 3.56 0.79
N TRP A 55 3.33 3.30 0.23
CA TRP A 55 2.12 4.03 0.60
C TRP A 55 1.74 3.85 2.07
N TRP A 56 1.80 2.62 2.58
CA TRP A 56 1.49 2.31 3.98
C TRP A 56 2.47 3.00 4.94
N LYS A 57 3.76 3.01 4.59
CA LYS A 57 4.80 3.71 5.33
C LYS A 57 4.54 5.21 5.37
N ILE A 58 4.12 5.84 4.27
CA ILE A 58 3.76 7.26 4.25
C ILE A 58 2.50 7.53 5.08
N LEU A 59 1.47 6.68 4.96
CA LEU A 59 0.22 6.81 5.68
C LEU A 59 0.43 6.72 7.20
N THR A 60 1.23 5.76 7.65
CA THR A 60 1.56 5.56 9.07
C THR A 60 2.58 6.57 9.59
N SER A 61 3.53 7.02 8.75
CA SER A 61 4.50 8.05 9.12
C SER A 61 3.86 9.43 9.38
N LYS A 62 2.67 9.69 8.81
CA LYS A 62 1.93 10.95 9.05
C LYS A 62 1.37 11.10 10.49
N GLN A 63 1.60 10.15 11.40
CA GLN A 63 1.12 10.22 12.80
C GLN A 63 2.12 10.81 13.83
N ARG A 64 3.13 11.60 13.45
CA ARG A 64 3.87 12.42 14.45
C ARG A 64 4.23 13.82 13.97
N PRO A 65 3.33 14.82 14.13
CA PRO A 65 3.73 16.22 14.12
C PRO A 65 4.60 16.62 15.33
N GLU A 66 4.74 15.79 16.38
CA GLU A 66 5.56 16.15 17.57
C GLU A 66 7.08 15.95 17.45
N LEU A 67 7.61 15.42 16.35
CA LEU A 67 9.07 15.30 16.16
C LEU A 67 9.68 16.32 15.17
N ILE A 68 8.88 17.22 14.57
CA ILE A 68 9.35 18.27 13.65
C ILE A 68 9.39 19.66 14.32
N LYS A 69 9.57 19.71 15.65
CA LYS A 69 9.78 20.98 16.38
C LYS A 69 11.19 21.16 16.96
N ASN A 70 12.07 20.16 16.86
CA ASN A 70 13.44 20.22 17.39
C ASN A 70 14.55 20.21 16.33
N THR A 71 14.22 20.39 15.05
CA THR A 71 15.21 20.38 13.95
C THR A 71 15.21 21.65 13.10
N LEU A 72 14.84 22.78 13.69
CA LEU A 72 15.20 24.09 13.18
C LEU A 72 15.79 24.90 14.34
N PRO A 73 17.11 25.12 14.41
CA PRO A 73 17.63 26.20 15.25
C PRO A 73 17.03 27.50 14.72
N ASN A 74 16.40 28.27 15.61
CA ASN A 74 16.09 29.67 15.34
C ASN A 74 17.40 30.35 14.90
N THR A 75 17.44 30.87 13.68
CA THR A 75 18.38 31.90 13.25
C THR A 75 17.63 32.85 12.33
#